data_AF-A0A1F3SHG0-F1
#
_entry.id   AF-A0A1F3SHG0-F1
#
_cell.length_a   1.000
_cell.length_b   1.000
_cell.length_c   1.000
_cell.angle_alpha   90.00
_cell.angle_beta   90.00
_cell.angle_gamma   90.00
#
_symmetry.space_group_name_H-M   'P 1'
#
loop_
_entity.id
_entity.type
_entity.pdbx_description
1 polymer ?
#
loop_
_entity_poly.entity_id
_entity_poly.type
_entity_poly.pdbx_seq_one_letter_code
_entity_poly.pdbx_strand_id
1 'polypeptide(L)'
;MKIILLMMAVVFTQIQFAQSADIELFAKRFSLERNTQGTLVAVLDRSLRGMTQNLKSRDFIQGSLAELIELSQELRARGHAGNLSAVIQDFLNKDVTQLTPEANQKTALALLASLDPEKLRELMNHPEWEKVYAALDLEVNRLGDDYATLARPESRLYYYKRNLFSGIATGITSLIKSLLPFGAWLDLVNYLSKKFIDSIHENQTFHKNILLHYVRTFTPEELGLSELEVKKILSSLFDDEMPLYAVWDLWDAIRDWPTYGETRHWKAMKKVEKGIRKYRGKFRSLDERWGDYYYLATNKSGHRLVLNFMDPVYYFTRFPSVGMYVDKRWANVLERSIYEVVKLAVRFLPWGFVGTVVDPLLNIRYKNQIEHEGSLLAHLEGNDEEFSLIRDVARQSINPFIIRTGPLHDKATSQTGTYLMGDFTRLKFLLQ
;
A
#
# COMPACT_ATOMS: atom_id res chain seq x y z
N MET A 1 42.82 26.83 -17.93
CA MET A 1 42.62 26.66 -16.47
C MET A 1 41.37 27.35 -15.92
N LYS A 2 41.10 28.63 -16.25
CA LYS A 2 39.91 29.36 -15.75
C LYS A 2 38.54 28.79 -16.17
N ILE A 3 38.44 28.15 -17.34
CA ILE A 3 37.19 27.55 -17.84
C ILE A 3 36.82 26.24 -17.10
N ILE A 4 37.82 25.45 -16.67
CA ILE A 4 37.60 24.20 -15.94
C ILE A 4 37.10 24.48 -14.51
N LEU A 5 37.62 25.54 -13.87
CA LEU A 5 37.15 26.00 -12.57
C LEU A 5 35.71 26.54 -12.61
N LEU A 6 35.32 27.22 -13.71
CA LEU A 6 33.95 27.71 -13.89
C LEU A 6 32.96 26.56 -14.13
N MET A 7 33.34 25.52 -14.90
CA MET A 7 32.51 24.32 -15.08
C MET A 7 32.39 23.49 -13.80
N MET A 8 33.46 23.36 -13.00
CA MET A 8 33.37 22.69 -11.69
C MET A 8 32.46 23.45 -10.71
N ALA A 9 32.47 24.78 -10.72
CA ALA A 9 31.58 25.58 -9.87
C ALA A 9 30.10 25.42 -10.25
N VAL A 10 29.78 25.35 -11.55
CA VAL A 10 28.39 25.15 -12.02
C VAL A 10 27.86 23.76 -11.67
N VAL A 11 28.71 22.71 -11.74
CA VAL A 11 28.34 21.35 -11.33
C VAL A 11 28.12 21.25 -9.81
N PHE A 12 28.91 21.96 -9.00
CA PHE A 12 28.73 21.97 -7.54
C PHE A 12 27.48 22.74 -7.09
N THR A 13 27.08 23.80 -7.79
CA THR A 13 25.85 24.53 -7.43
C THR A 13 24.58 23.72 -7.71
N GLN A 14 24.56 22.85 -8.74
CA GLN A 14 23.36 22.05 -9.03
C GLN A 14 23.11 20.93 -8.00
N ILE A 15 24.14 20.46 -7.30
CA ILE A 15 23.98 19.44 -6.26
C ILE A 15 23.35 20.04 -4.98
N GLN A 16 23.61 21.32 -4.67
CA GLN A 16 23.05 21.95 -3.47
C GLN A 16 21.59 22.39 -3.60
N PHE A 17 21.10 22.71 -4.82
CA PHE A 17 19.71 23.13 -5.00
C PHE A 17 18.70 21.97 -4.97
N ALA A 18 19.10 20.76 -5.39
CA ALA A 18 18.24 19.57 -5.29
C ALA A 18 17.98 19.19 -3.82
N GLN A 19 18.97 19.32 -2.94
CA GLN A 19 18.83 18.97 -1.51
C GLN A 19 17.92 19.92 -0.72
N SER A 20 17.82 21.20 -1.13
CA SER A 20 16.97 22.17 -0.41
C SER A 20 15.46 21.96 -0.62
N ALA A 21 15.05 21.48 -1.80
CA ALA A 21 13.63 21.25 -2.11
C ALA A 21 13.05 20.14 -1.23
N ASP A 22 13.83 19.09 -0.95
CA ASP A 22 13.37 17.91 -0.22
C ASP A 22 13.17 18.15 1.27
N ILE A 23 14.03 18.96 1.88
CA ILE A 23 13.92 19.30 3.31
C ILE A 23 12.65 20.14 3.54
N GLU A 24 12.30 21.03 2.61
CA GLU A 24 11.04 21.76 2.66
C GLU A 24 9.83 20.83 2.54
N LEU A 25 9.90 19.79 1.69
CA LEU A 25 8.86 18.77 1.58
C LEU A 25 8.70 17.98 2.88
N PHE A 26 9.81 17.58 3.51
CA PHE A 26 9.78 16.95 4.85
C PHE A 26 9.08 17.87 5.86
N ALA A 27 9.53 19.13 5.95
CA ALA A 27 8.99 20.10 6.89
C ALA A 27 7.53 20.48 6.59
N LYS A 28 7.06 20.33 5.34
CA LYS A 28 5.66 20.52 4.92
C LYS A 28 4.78 19.32 5.28
N ARG A 29 5.30 18.10 5.12
CA ARG A 29 4.56 16.85 5.37
C ARG A 29 4.52 16.47 6.85
N PHE A 30 5.66 16.54 7.54
CA PHE A 30 5.81 16.01 8.88
C PHE A 30 5.84 17.08 9.98
N SER A 31 5.38 16.70 11.17
CA SER A 31 5.47 17.48 12.39
C SER A 31 6.25 16.70 13.43
N LEU A 32 7.25 17.34 14.03
CA LEU A 32 8.02 16.80 15.15
C LEU A 32 7.42 17.31 16.46
N GLU A 33 6.84 16.43 17.26
CA GLU A 33 6.31 16.78 18.57
C GLU A 33 7.35 16.49 19.66
N ARG A 34 7.69 17.53 20.42
CA ARG A 34 8.64 17.48 21.53
C ARG A 34 7.94 17.76 22.85
N ASN A 35 8.37 17.11 23.93
CA ASN A 35 7.88 17.41 25.28
C ASN A 35 8.53 18.69 25.85
N THR A 36 8.21 19.03 27.10
CA THR A 36 8.76 20.22 27.79
C THR A 36 10.27 20.16 28.02
N GLN A 37 10.86 18.96 27.99
CA GLN A 37 12.31 18.76 28.07
C GLN A 37 12.99 18.81 26.69
N GLY A 38 12.24 19.05 25.61
CA GLY A 38 12.76 19.04 24.24
C GLY A 38 12.96 17.66 23.64
N THR A 39 12.64 16.57 24.35
CA THR A 39 12.72 15.20 23.82
C THR A 39 11.63 14.97 22.79
N LEU A 40 12.00 14.39 21.64
CA LEU A 40 11.05 13.99 20.60
C LEU A 40 10.14 12.86 21.09
N VAL A 41 8.84 13.13 21.17
CA VAL A 41 7.82 12.17 21.63
C VAL A 41 7.05 11.51 20.49
N ALA A 42 6.89 12.22 19.37
CA ALA A 42 6.18 11.69 18.20
C ALA A 42 6.62 12.38 16.89
N VAL A 43 6.50 11.64 15.79
CA VAL A 43 6.55 12.15 14.42
C VAL A 43 5.19 11.93 13.79
N LEU A 44 4.56 13.00 13.30
CA LEU A 44 3.22 12.98 12.75
C LEU A 44 3.21 13.38 11.29
N ASP A 45 2.34 12.76 10.50
CA ASP A 45 2.04 13.18 9.15
C ASP A 45 0.83 14.14 9.15
N ARG A 46 1.03 15.34 8.62
CA ARG A 46 -0.03 16.36 8.58
C ARG A 46 -1.15 16.02 7.61
N SER A 47 -0.87 15.24 6.56
CA SER A 47 -1.89 14.80 5.59
C SER A 47 -2.87 13.79 6.18
N LEU A 48 -2.50 13.12 7.27
CA LEU A 48 -3.33 12.15 7.97
C LEU A 48 -4.15 12.76 9.13
N ARG A 49 -3.88 14.01 9.53
CA ARG A 49 -4.57 14.66 10.66
C ARG A 49 -6.05 14.88 10.35
N GLY A 50 -6.91 14.52 11.31
CA GLY A 50 -8.36 14.65 11.19
C GLY A 50 -8.99 13.78 10.08
N MET A 51 -8.21 12.91 9.44
CA MET A 51 -8.69 12.08 8.35
C MET A 51 -9.78 11.13 8.84
N THR A 52 -9.50 10.38 9.91
CA THR A 52 -10.40 9.38 10.51
C THR A 52 -11.74 9.96 10.93
N GLN A 53 -11.75 11.17 11.50
CA GLN A 53 -12.96 11.88 11.95
C GLN A 53 -13.95 12.18 10.82
N ASN A 54 -13.46 12.30 9.59
CA ASN A 54 -14.25 12.62 8.40
C ASN A 54 -14.53 11.38 7.53
N LEU A 55 -14.07 10.19 7.93
CA LEU A 55 -14.30 8.97 7.16
C LEU A 55 -15.72 8.45 7.40
N LYS A 56 -16.38 8.08 6.30
CA LYS A 56 -17.65 7.35 6.31
C LYS A 56 -17.42 5.99 5.67
N SER A 57 -17.51 4.94 6.48
CA SER A 57 -17.35 3.55 6.02
C SER A 57 -18.36 3.19 4.93
N ARG A 58 -19.59 3.71 5.03
CA ARG A 58 -20.63 3.55 4.02
C ARG A 58 -20.16 3.97 2.63
N ASP A 59 -19.68 5.21 2.51
CA ASP A 59 -19.28 5.76 1.23
C ASP A 59 -18.12 4.98 0.62
N PHE A 60 -17.13 4.62 1.45
CA PHE A 60 -16.00 3.81 1.00
C PHE A 60 -16.46 2.44 0.49
N ILE A 61 -17.26 1.72 1.27
CA ILE A 61 -17.65 0.34 0.96
C ILE A 61 -18.59 0.33 -0.25
N GLN A 62 -19.60 1.20 -0.26
CA GLN A 62 -20.55 1.30 -1.38
C GLN A 62 -19.86 1.75 -2.66
N GLY A 63 -18.98 2.75 -2.59
CA GLY A 63 -18.20 3.21 -3.72
C GLY A 63 -17.30 2.10 -4.27
N SER A 64 -16.48 1.49 -3.41
CA SER A 64 -15.54 0.44 -3.81
C SER A 64 -16.26 -0.74 -4.45
N LEU A 65 -17.43 -1.10 -3.93
CA LEU A 65 -18.22 -2.19 -4.49
C LEU A 65 -18.82 -1.82 -5.86
N ALA A 66 -19.38 -0.61 -6.00
CA ALA A 66 -19.93 -0.14 -7.27
C ALA A 66 -18.89 -0.16 -8.39
N GLU A 67 -17.66 0.29 -8.09
CA GLU A 67 -16.53 0.23 -9.01
C GLU A 67 -16.16 -1.19 -9.42
N LEU A 68 -16.04 -2.11 -8.45
CA LEU A 68 -15.70 -3.50 -8.74
C LEU A 68 -16.78 -4.18 -9.57
N ILE A 69 -18.06 -3.84 -9.35
CA ILE A 69 -19.18 -4.31 -10.18
C ILE A 69 -19.02 -3.78 -11.60
N GLU A 70 -18.82 -2.48 -11.78
CA GLU A 70 -18.67 -1.84 -13.08
C GLU A 70 -17.50 -2.42 -13.87
N LEU A 71 -16.33 -2.56 -13.21
CA LEU A 71 -15.17 -3.21 -13.80
C LEU A 71 -15.49 -4.66 -14.21
N SER A 72 -16.18 -5.42 -13.37
CA SER A 72 -16.54 -6.80 -13.71
C SER A 72 -17.45 -6.86 -14.95
N GLN A 73 -18.41 -5.95 -15.07
CA GLN A 73 -19.32 -5.86 -16.21
C GLN A 73 -18.58 -5.49 -17.48
N GLU A 74 -17.68 -4.52 -17.39
CA GLU A 74 -16.84 -4.07 -18.50
C GLU A 74 -15.93 -5.19 -19.01
N LEU A 75 -15.26 -5.90 -18.11
CA LEU A 75 -14.40 -7.03 -18.47
C LEU A 75 -15.20 -8.15 -19.15
N ARG A 76 -16.47 -8.36 -18.79
CA ARG A 76 -17.38 -9.29 -19.48
C ARG A 76 -17.79 -8.77 -20.87
N ALA A 77 -18.22 -7.51 -20.95
CA ALA A 77 -18.78 -6.91 -22.17
C ALA A 77 -17.78 -6.86 -23.33
N ARG A 78 -16.49 -6.66 -23.05
CA ARG A 78 -15.45 -6.50 -24.07
C ARG A 78 -14.86 -7.81 -24.61
N GLY A 79 -15.47 -8.96 -24.34
CA GLY A 79 -14.92 -10.26 -24.75
C GLY A 79 -13.61 -10.61 -24.05
N HIS A 80 -13.16 -9.79 -23.09
CA HIS A 80 -12.03 -10.08 -22.21
C HIS A 80 -12.35 -11.15 -21.18
N ALA A 81 -13.50 -11.84 -21.24
CA ALA A 81 -13.70 -13.09 -20.50
C ALA A 81 -12.54 -14.08 -20.73
N GLY A 82 -11.93 -14.09 -21.92
CA GLY A 82 -10.70 -14.84 -22.21
C GLY A 82 -9.43 -14.28 -21.54
N ASN A 83 -9.26 -12.95 -21.46
CA ASN A 83 -8.10 -12.30 -20.80
C ASN A 83 -8.23 -12.26 -19.28
N LEU A 84 -9.45 -12.12 -18.75
CA LEU A 84 -9.77 -12.22 -17.34
C LEU A 84 -9.71 -13.68 -16.89
N SER A 85 -10.21 -14.62 -17.70
CA SER A 85 -9.91 -16.03 -17.53
C SER A 85 -8.42 -16.29 -17.61
N ALA A 86 -7.66 -15.62 -18.48
CA ALA A 86 -6.20 -15.78 -18.55
C ALA A 86 -5.47 -15.13 -17.35
N VAL A 87 -5.93 -14.00 -16.81
CA VAL A 87 -5.37 -13.37 -15.60
C VAL A 87 -5.74 -14.18 -14.37
N ILE A 88 -6.99 -14.67 -14.28
CA ILE A 88 -7.43 -15.59 -13.22
C ILE A 88 -6.72 -16.93 -13.36
N GLN A 89 -6.54 -17.46 -14.57
CA GLN A 89 -5.79 -18.70 -14.80
C GLN A 89 -4.31 -18.50 -14.55
N ASP A 90 -3.69 -17.38 -14.94
CA ASP A 90 -2.29 -17.07 -14.63
C ASP A 90 -2.10 -17.01 -13.12
N PHE A 91 -3.03 -16.34 -12.43
CA PHE A 91 -3.09 -16.33 -10.97
C PHE A 91 -3.24 -17.74 -10.39
N LEU A 92 -4.26 -18.49 -10.79
CA LEU A 92 -4.50 -19.84 -10.30
C LEU A 92 -3.37 -20.81 -10.66
N ASN A 93 -2.77 -20.72 -11.84
CA ASN A 93 -1.68 -21.59 -12.29
C ASN A 93 -0.35 -21.29 -11.58
N LYS A 94 -0.08 -20.02 -11.24
CA LYS A 94 1.20 -19.59 -10.63
C LYS A 94 1.17 -19.58 -9.10
N ASP A 95 0.03 -19.26 -8.50
CA ASP A 95 -0.12 -19.16 -7.05
C ASP A 95 -0.84 -20.39 -6.47
N VAL A 96 -1.77 -21.02 -7.20
CA VAL A 96 -2.57 -22.19 -6.73
C VAL A 96 -2.13 -23.45 -7.48
N THR A 97 -0.96 -24.01 -7.14
CA THR A 97 -0.34 -25.16 -7.83
C THR A 97 -1.12 -26.50 -7.73
N GLN A 98 -2.40 -26.49 -7.36
CA GLN A 98 -3.21 -27.68 -7.07
C GLN A 98 -4.36 -27.94 -8.06
N LEU A 99 -4.64 -27.04 -8.99
CA LEU A 99 -5.75 -27.17 -9.94
C LEU A 99 -5.24 -27.38 -11.37
N THR A 100 -5.94 -28.23 -12.13
CA THR A 100 -5.66 -28.41 -13.56
C THR A 100 -6.04 -27.15 -14.35
N PRO A 101 -5.44 -26.90 -15.53
CA PRO A 101 -5.79 -25.74 -16.36
C PRO A 101 -7.30 -25.63 -16.69
N GLU A 102 -7.96 -26.78 -16.92
CA GLU A 102 -9.41 -26.86 -17.16
C GLU A 102 -10.23 -26.52 -15.90
N ALA A 103 -9.80 -27.01 -14.73
CA ALA A 103 -10.43 -26.65 -13.46
C ALA A 103 -10.27 -25.15 -13.17
N ASN A 104 -9.12 -24.56 -13.51
CA ASN A 104 -8.86 -23.13 -13.39
C ASN A 104 -9.73 -22.29 -14.33
N GLN A 105 -9.93 -22.72 -15.57
CA GLN A 105 -10.86 -22.09 -16.50
C GLN A 105 -12.31 -22.12 -15.99
N LYS A 106 -12.78 -23.28 -15.54
CA LYS A 106 -14.13 -23.46 -15.02
C LYS A 106 -14.37 -22.62 -13.75
N THR A 107 -13.35 -22.55 -12.89
CA THR A 107 -13.37 -21.72 -11.67
C THR A 107 -13.41 -20.24 -12.02
N ALA A 108 -12.59 -19.79 -12.96
CA ALA A 108 -12.61 -18.40 -13.44
C ALA A 108 -13.98 -18.01 -13.99
N LEU A 109 -14.60 -18.84 -14.82
CA LEU A 109 -15.94 -18.57 -15.36
C LEU A 109 -17.03 -18.59 -14.28
N ALA A 110 -16.94 -19.50 -13.30
CA ALA A 110 -17.87 -19.55 -12.17
C ALA A 110 -17.75 -18.32 -11.25
N LEU A 111 -16.54 -17.85 -10.98
CA LEU A 111 -16.26 -16.60 -10.26
C LEU A 111 -16.84 -15.39 -10.98
N LEU A 112 -16.71 -15.36 -12.31
CA LEU A 112 -17.30 -14.28 -13.08
C LEU A 112 -18.82 -14.36 -13.10
N ALA A 113 -19.42 -15.55 -13.11
CA ALA A 113 -20.89 -15.66 -13.03
C ALA A 113 -21.46 -15.30 -11.64
N SER A 114 -20.68 -15.44 -10.56
CA SER A 114 -21.14 -15.21 -9.19
C SER A 114 -21.25 -13.74 -8.77
N LEU A 115 -20.57 -12.84 -9.48
CA LEU A 115 -20.66 -11.38 -9.28
C LEU A 115 -21.93 -10.81 -9.93
N ASP A 116 -23.09 -11.15 -9.38
CA ASP A 116 -24.39 -10.62 -9.79
C ASP A 116 -24.61 -9.20 -9.20
N PRO A 117 -24.68 -8.14 -10.02
CA PRO A 117 -24.84 -6.76 -9.58
C PRO A 117 -26.12 -6.52 -8.76
N GLU A 118 -27.22 -7.21 -9.09
CA GLU A 118 -28.50 -7.01 -8.44
C GLU A 118 -28.46 -7.55 -7.01
N LYS A 119 -27.93 -8.76 -6.83
CA LYS A 119 -27.71 -9.39 -5.51
C LYS A 119 -26.77 -8.57 -4.64
N LEU A 120 -25.72 -8.00 -5.23
CA LEU A 120 -24.79 -7.12 -4.52
C LEU A 120 -25.46 -5.84 -4.06
N ARG A 121 -26.31 -5.22 -4.88
CA ARG A 121 -27.07 -4.02 -4.49
C ARG A 121 -28.10 -4.32 -3.41
N GLU A 122 -28.82 -5.43 -3.53
CA GLU A 122 -29.77 -5.88 -2.50
C GLU A 122 -29.08 -6.02 -1.15
N LEU A 123 -27.91 -6.65 -1.12
CA LEU A 123 -27.10 -6.79 0.09
C LEU A 123 -26.75 -5.43 0.70
N MET A 124 -26.24 -4.48 -0.08
CA MET A 124 -25.80 -3.17 0.43
C MET A 124 -26.91 -2.34 1.06
N ASN A 125 -28.16 -2.65 0.72
CA ASN A 125 -29.35 -1.99 1.24
C ASN A 125 -30.00 -2.77 2.40
N HIS A 126 -29.38 -3.87 2.84
CA HIS A 126 -29.88 -4.64 3.97
C HIS A 126 -29.78 -3.79 5.27
N PRO A 127 -30.84 -3.71 6.10
CA PRO A 127 -30.87 -2.82 7.28
C PRO A 127 -29.74 -3.04 8.29
N GLU A 128 -29.23 -4.27 8.41
CA GLU A 128 -28.13 -4.61 9.32
C GLU A 128 -26.80 -3.93 8.94
N TRP A 129 -26.62 -3.47 7.70
CA TRP A 129 -25.44 -2.69 7.32
C TRP A 129 -25.31 -1.39 8.09
N GLU A 130 -26.42 -0.74 8.49
CA GLU A 130 -26.35 0.50 9.25
C GLU A 130 -25.65 0.29 10.60
N LYS A 131 -25.85 -0.86 11.24
CA LYS A 131 -25.15 -1.22 12.48
C LYS A 131 -23.67 -1.49 12.22
N VAL A 132 -23.35 -2.15 11.11
CA VAL A 132 -21.96 -2.42 10.70
C VAL A 132 -21.22 -1.10 10.40
N TYR A 133 -21.83 -0.19 9.62
CA TYR A 133 -21.25 1.12 9.32
C TYR A 133 -21.06 1.95 10.59
N ALA A 134 -22.07 2.01 11.47
CA ALA A 134 -21.96 2.76 12.71
C ALA A 134 -20.82 2.23 13.61
N ALA A 135 -20.66 0.90 13.68
CA ALA A 135 -19.56 0.30 14.43
C ALA A 135 -18.20 0.56 13.78
N LEU A 136 -18.08 0.43 12.46
CA LEU A 136 -16.87 0.74 11.72
C LEU A 136 -16.45 2.21 11.91
N ASP A 137 -17.39 3.13 11.74
CA ASP A 137 -17.15 4.56 11.91
C ASP A 137 -16.73 4.86 13.36
N LEU A 138 -17.40 4.27 14.35
CA LEU A 138 -17.03 4.44 15.77
C LEU A 138 -15.60 3.97 16.04
N GLU A 139 -15.24 2.76 15.61
CA GLU A 139 -13.91 2.20 15.85
C GLU A 139 -12.80 2.98 15.12
N VAL A 140 -13.05 3.41 13.88
CA VAL A 140 -12.10 4.24 13.12
C VAL A 140 -11.95 5.62 13.74
N ASN A 141 -13.05 6.24 14.20
CA ASN A 141 -13.00 7.53 14.88
C ASN A 141 -12.22 7.49 16.19
N ARG A 142 -12.21 6.35 16.90
CA ARG A 142 -11.39 6.15 18.11
C ARG A 142 -9.89 6.21 17.85
N LEU A 143 -9.44 6.02 16.61
CA LEU A 143 -8.03 6.20 16.26
C LEU A 143 -7.60 7.66 16.42
N GLY A 144 -8.52 8.62 16.22
CA GLY A 144 -8.26 10.05 16.44
C GLY A 144 -6.94 10.54 15.83
N ASP A 145 -6.20 11.32 16.61
CA ASP A 145 -4.89 11.86 16.21
C ASP A 145 -3.76 10.81 16.25
N ASP A 146 -3.96 9.69 16.94
CA ASP A 146 -2.98 8.60 16.94
C ASP A 146 -2.83 7.98 15.54
N TYR A 147 -3.83 8.12 14.67
CA TYR A 147 -3.73 7.74 13.26
C TYR A 147 -2.65 8.53 12.51
N ALA A 148 -2.49 9.82 12.81
CA ALA A 148 -1.48 10.66 12.18
C ALA A 148 -0.07 10.41 12.73
N THR A 149 0.05 9.73 13.87
CA THR A 149 1.35 9.41 14.47
C THR A 149 2.00 8.25 13.70
N LEU A 150 3.13 8.52 13.05
CA LEU A 150 3.90 7.53 12.30
C LEU A 150 5.01 6.88 13.12
N ALA A 151 5.58 7.61 14.08
CA ALA A 151 6.62 7.09 14.96
C ALA A 151 6.49 7.67 16.38
N ARG A 152 6.80 6.86 17.40
CA ARG A 152 6.93 7.24 18.82
C ARG A 152 8.30 6.81 19.35
N PRO A 153 9.34 7.65 19.19
CA PRO A 153 10.74 7.28 19.47
C PRO A 153 11.01 6.78 20.89
N GLU A 154 10.25 7.24 21.88
CA GLU A 154 10.45 6.85 23.28
C GLU A 154 9.60 5.64 23.73
N SER A 155 8.71 5.13 22.86
CA SER A 155 7.81 4.02 23.22
C SER A 155 8.21 2.73 22.51
N ARG A 156 8.99 1.91 23.20
CA ARG A 156 9.68 0.73 22.65
C ARG A 156 8.78 -0.35 22.04
N LEU A 157 7.47 -0.30 22.27
CA LEU A 157 6.50 -1.33 21.87
C LEU A 157 5.11 -0.71 21.68
N TYR A 158 5.05 0.53 21.21
CA TYR A 158 3.78 1.24 21.11
C TYR A 158 2.80 0.52 20.19
N TYR A 159 3.22 0.17 18.98
CA TYR A 159 2.32 -0.43 18.01
C TYR A 159 2.08 -1.91 18.31
N TYR A 160 3.12 -2.65 18.70
CA TYR A 160 2.99 -4.05 19.11
C TYR A 160 1.98 -4.24 20.25
N LYS A 161 2.05 -3.43 21.31
CA LYS A 161 1.14 -3.56 22.47
C LYS A 161 -0.25 -3.02 22.17
N ARG A 162 -0.36 -2.00 21.32
CA ARG A 162 -1.63 -1.31 21.07
C ARG A 162 -2.45 -1.99 19.99
N ASN A 163 -1.82 -2.79 19.11
CA ASN A 163 -2.36 -3.51 17.95
C ASN A 163 -3.79 -3.11 17.55
N LEU A 164 -3.94 -1.81 17.23
CA LEU A 164 -5.23 -1.13 17.16
C LEU A 164 -6.08 -1.75 16.06
N PHE A 165 -5.48 -1.93 14.88
CA PHE A 165 -6.18 -2.42 13.70
C PHE A 165 -6.58 -3.89 13.84
N SER A 166 -5.76 -4.75 14.44
CA SER A 166 -6.16 -6.15 14.70
C SER A 166 -7.29 -6.23 15.73
N GLY A 167 -7.26 -5.37 16.77
CA GLY A 167 -8.33 -5.27 17.75
C GLY A 167 -9.65 -4.84 17.11
N ILE A 168 -9.60 -3.79 16.29
CA ILE A 168 -10.76 -3.29 15.52
C ILE A 168 -11.29 -4.37 14.58
N ALA A 169 -10.43 -5.00 13.76
CA ALA A 169 -10.85 -6.05 12.83
C ALA A 169 -11.50 -7.25 13.53
N THR A 170 -10.94 -7.67 14.69
CA THR A 170 -11.50 -8.78 15.48
C THR A 170 -12.85 -8.40 16.09
N GLY A 171 -12.96 -7.20 16.66
CA GLY A 171 -14.21 -6.69 17.23
C GLY A 171 -15.32 -6.60 16.18
N ILE A 172 -15.02 -6.04 15.02
CA ILE A 172 -15.95 -5.93 13.90
C ILE A 172 -16.34 -7.30 13.35
N THR A 173 -15.39 -8.22 13.18
CA THR A 173 -15.70 -9.60 12.75
C THR A 173 -16.68 -10.28 13.73
N SER A 174 -16.46 -10.11 15.04
CA SER A 174 -17.34 -10.65 16.08
C SER A 174 -18.74 -10.03 16.00
N LEU A 175 -18.83 -8.71 15.83
CA LEU A 175 -20.10 -8.00 15.65
C LEU A 175 -20.85 -8.51 14.42
N ILE A 176 -20.20 -8.58 13.26
CA ILE A 176 -20.84 -9.03 12.01
C ILE A 176 -21.40 -10.46 12.18
N LYS A 177 -20.64 -11.37 12.80
CA LYS A 177 -21.10 -12.73 13.12
C LYS A 177 -22.31 -12.76 14.05
N SER A 178 -22.48 -11.75 14.91
CA SER A 178 -23.64 -11.63 15.79
C SER A 178 -24.88 -11.03 15.10
N LEU A 179 -24.69 -10.23 14.05
CA LEU A 179 -25.76 -9.52 13.34
C LEU A 179 -26.29 -10.27 12.12
N LEU A 180 -25.43 -11.05 11.46
CA LEU A 180 -25.74 -11.70 10.19
C LEU A 180 -25.74 -13.21 10.30
N PRO A 181 -26.71 -13.90 9.66
CA PRO A 181 -26.73 -15.35 9.60
C PRO A 181 -25.53 -15.89 8.79
N PHE A 182 -25.10 -17.11 9.10
CA PHE A 182 -24.01 -17.80 8.40
C PHE A 182 -24.30 -17.96 6.89
N GLY A 183 -23.28 -17.77 6.06
CA GLY A 183 -23.34 -17.96 4.60
C GLY A 183 -22.47 -16.98 3.82
N ALA A 184 -22.58 -16.98 2.48
CA ALA A 184 -21.82 -16.09 1.59
C ALA A 184 -21.99 -14.59 1.93
N TRP A 185 -23.13 -14.23 2.53
CA TRP A 185 -23.43 -12.87 2.98
C TRP A 185 -22.54 -12.41 4.14
N LEU A 186 -22.36 -13.26 5.14
CA LEU A 186 -21.46 -13.01 6.27
C LEU A 186 -20.03 -12.81 5.77
N ASP A 187 -19.59 -13.65 4.84
CA ASP A 187 -18.22 -13.63 4.32
C ASP A 187 -17.93 -12.38 3.51
N LEU A 188 -18.89 -11.95 2.70
CA LEU A 188 -18.78 -10.72 1.92
C LEU A 188 -18.75 -9.48 2.82
N VAL A 189 -19.66 -9.38 3.79
CA VAL A 189 -19.70 -8.23 4.72
C VAL A 189 -18.43 -8.18 5.55
N ASN A 190 -17.94 -9.34 6.01
CA ASN A 190 -16.69 -9.44 6.73
C ASN A 190 -15.50 -9.03 5.84
N TYR A 191 -15.46 -9.49 4.59
CA TYR A 191 -14.43 -9.12 3.62
C TYR A 191 -14.40 -7.61 3.36
N LEU A 192 -15.55 -6.99 3.07
CA LEU A 192 -15.65 -5.55 2.80
C LEU A 192 -15.28 -4.71 4.02
N SER A 193 -15.73 -5.11 5.21
CA SER A 193 -15.38 -4.43 6.46
C SER A 193 -13.89 -4.53 6.75
N LYS A 194 -13.30 -5.73 6.56
CA LYS A 194 -11.87 -5.93 6.70
C LYS A 194 -11.09 -5.13 5.68
N LYS A 195 -11.51 -5.10 4.41
CA LYS A 195 -10.90 -4.29 3.35
C LYS A 195 -10.87 -2.81 3.71
N PHE A 196 -11.95 -2.27 4.26
CA PHE A 196 -11.99 -0.88 4.73
C PHE A 196 -10.95 -0.62 5.83
N ILE A 197 -10.88 -1.47 6.85
CA ILE A 197 -9.89 -1.35 7.94
C ILE A 197 -8.45 -1.51 7.41
N ASP A 198 -8.22 -2.53 6.58
CA ASP A 198 -6.93 -2.80 5.95
C ASP A 198 -6.48 -1.61 5.08
N SER A 199 -7.40 -0.94 4.37
CA SER A 199 -7.07 0.23 3.55
C SER A 199 -6.63 1.43 4.40
N ILE A 200 -7.22 1.62 5.58
CA ILE A 200 -6.81 2.68 6.52
C ILE A 200 -5.41 2.38 7.07
N HIS A 201 -5.16 1.13 7.45
CA HIS A 201 -3.87 0.67 7.94
C HIS A 201 -2.79 0.78 6.84
N GLU A 202 -3.06 0.27 5.65
CA GLU A 202 -2.19 0.34 4.48
C GLU A 202 -1.82 1.79 4.15
N ASN A 203 -2.76 2.72 4.24
CA ASN A 203 -2.46 4.14 4.10
C ASN A 203 -1.50 4.64 5.19
N GLN A 204 -1.69 4.27 6.45
CA GLN A 204 -0.75 4.66 7.50
C GLN A 204 0.66 4.09 7.22
N THR A 205 0.76 2.82 6.85
CA THR A 205 2.04 2.15 6.56
C THR A 205 2.71 2.71 5.29
N PHE A 206 1.92 3.11 4.30
CA PHE A 206 2.40 3.84 3.13
C PHE A 206 3.11 5.14 3.55
N HIS A 207 2.49 5.94 4.40
CA HIS A 207 3.10 7.17 4.93
C HIS A 207 4.28 6.92 5.88
N LYS A 208 4.28 5.81 6.63
CA LYS A 208 5.47 5.35 7.37
C LYS A 208 6.66 5.08 6.44
N ASN A 209 6.41 4.50 5.27
CA ASN A 209 7.45 4.28 4.25
C ASN A 209 7.90 5.58 3.56
N ILE A 210 7.04 6.60 3.45
CA ILE A 210 7.47 7.95 3.08
C ILE A 210 8.43 8.49 4.14
N LEU A 211 8.07 8.45 5.42
CA LEU A 211 8.92 8.91 6.51
C LEU A 211 10.26 8.15 6.56
N LEU A 212 10.22 6.84 6.38
CA LEU A 212 11.42 6.00 6.29
C LEU A 212 12.38 6.54 5.23
N HIS A 213 11.89 6.83 4.02
CA HIS A 213 12.72 7.37 2.95
C HIS A 213 13.45 8.66 3.36
N TYR A 214 12.75 9.63 3.96
CA TYR A 214 13.38 10.87 4.43
C TYR A 214 14.45 10.61 5.49
N VAL A 215 14.13 9.80 6.50
CA VAL A 215 15.05 9.47 7.61
C VAL A 215 16.28 8.70 7.13
N ARG A 216 16.21 8.03 5.98
CA ARG A 216 17.33 7.30 5.37
C ARG A 216 18.12 8.12 4.36
N THR A 217 17.53 9.16 3.81
CA THR A 217 18.13 9.98 2.75
C THR A 217 18.87 11.19 3.30
N PHE A 218 18.30 11.84 4.31
CA PHE A 218 18.86 13.06 4.91
C PHE A 218 19.67 12.77 6.16
N THR A 219 20.63 13.64 6.43
CA THR A 219 21.33 13.67 7.71
C THR A 219 20.36 14.05 8.84
N PRO A 220 20.60 13.59 10.08
CA PRO A 220 19.76 13.98 11.22
C PRO A 220 19.62 15.50 11.36
N GLU A 221 20.71 16.24 11.15
CA GLU A 221 20.78 17.69 11.30
C GLU A 221 19.86 18.41 10.29
N GLU A 222 19.83 17.96 9.04
CA GLU A 222 18.92 18.47 8.00
C GLU A 222 17.45 18.32 8.37
N LEU A 223 17.11 17.23 9.09
CA LEU A 223 15.76 16.96 9.55
C LEU A 223 15.41 17.65 10.89
N GLY A 224 16.37 18.37 11.51
CA GLY A 224 16.19 18.95 12.85
C GLY A 224 16.12 17.88 13.95
N LEU A 225 16.84 16.78 13.77
CA LEU A 225 16.89 15.61 14.65
C LEU A 225 18.33 15.34 15.10
N SER A 226 18.49 14.70 16.25
CA SER A 226 19.77 14.08 16.62
C SER A 226 19.91 12.68 16.02
N GLU A 227 21.15 12.18 15.89
CA GLU A 227 21.41 10.79 15.46
C GLU A 227 20.61 9.76 16.27
N LEU A 228 20.53 9.96 17.60
CA LEU A 228 19.81 9.06 18.49
C LEU A 228 18.30 9.08 18.22
N GLU A 229 17.74 10.26 17.93
CA GLU A 229 16.33 10.41 17.57
C GLU A 229 16.02 9.70 16.26
N VAL A 230 16.86 9.87 15.24
CA VAL A 230 16.75 9.16 13.96
C VAL A 230 16.74 7.65 14.17
N LYS A 231 17.67 7.11 14.96
CA LYS A 231 17.71 5.66 15.21
C LYS A 231 16.48 5.15 15.96
N LYS A 232 15.97 5.92 16.94
CA LYS A 232 14.74 5.57 17.65
C LYS A 232 13.48 5.70 16.77
N ILE A 233 13.44 6.66 15.84
CA ILE A 233 12.39 6.74 14.81
C ILE A 233 12.40 5.47 13.97
N LEU A 234 13.57 5.05 13.48
CA LEU A 234 13.69 3.79 12.72
C LEU A 234 13.17 2.60 13.54
N SER A 235 13.55 2.50 14.82
CA SER A 235 13.05 1.43 15.68
C SER A 235 11.52 1.46 15.84
N SER A 236 10.94 2.64 15.96
CA SER A 236 9.48 2.79 16.00
C SER A 236 8.79 2.38 14.71
N LEU A 237 9.40 2.65 13.54
CA LEU A 237 8.84 2.25 12.24
C LEU A 237 8.87 0.72 12.08
N PHE A 238 9.95 0.06 12.50
CA PHE A 238 10.09 -1.40 12.42
C PHE A 238 9.40 -2.17 13.56
N ASP A 239 8.99 -1.53 14.66
CA ASP A 239 8.13 -2.14 15.70
C ASP A 239 6.72 -2.41 15.15
N ASP A 240 6.20 -1.50 14.33
CA ASP A 240 4.87 -1.60 13.74
C ASP A 240 4.71 -2.82 12.81
N GLU A 241 5.78 -3.19 12.12
CA GLU A 241 5.83 -4.36 11.25
C GLU A 241 5.98 -5.69 12.00
N MET A 242 6.21 -5.65 13.32
CA MET A 242 6.47 -6.86 14.11
C MET A 242 5.19 -7.69 14.28
N PRO A 243 5.13 -8.92 13.76
CA PRO A 243 3.95 -9.75 13.94
C PRO A 243 3.84 -10.21 15.40
N LEU A 244 2.60 -10.39 15.89
CA LEU A 244 2.31 -10.75 17.28
C LEU A 244 3.05 -11.99 17.80
N TYR A 245 3.41 -12.92 16.91
CA TYR A 245 4.09 -14.17 17.27
C TYR A 245 5.63 -14.06 17.25
N ALA A 246 6.22 -12.93 16.88
CA ALA A 246 7.67 -12.75 16.80
C ALA A 246 8.30 -12.42 18.17
N VAL A 247 8.20 -13.36 19.10
CA VAL A 247 8.71 -13.23 20.48
C VAL A 247 10.21 -12.91 20.51
N TRP A 248 11.00 -13.43 19.58
CA TRP A 248 12.44 -13.15 19.52
C TRP A 248 12.76 -11.72 19.09
N ASP A 249 12.04 -11.21 18.09
CA ASP A 249 12.18 -9.81 17.64
C ASP A 249 11.74 -8.85 18.75
N LEU A 250 10.74 -9.23 19.54
CA LEU A 250 10.30 -8.49 20.72
C LEU A 250 11.41 -8.32 21.76
N TRP A 251 12.15 -9.39 22.06
CA TRP A 251 13.28 -9.32 23.00
C TRP A 251 14.40 -8.42 22.50
N ASP A 252 14.70 -8.48 21.20
CA ASP A 252 15.68 -7.61 20.56
C ASP A 252 15.26 -6.14 20.62
N ALA A 253 13.98 -5.83 20.35
CA ALA A 253 13.45 -4.47 20.45
C ALA A 253 13.51 -3.91 21.88
N ILE A 254 13.21 -4.74 22.89
CA ILE A 254 13.27 -4.33 24.30
C ILE A 254 14.72 -4.02 24.72
N ARG A 255 15.67 -4.89 24.34
CA ARG A 255 17.08 -4.81 24.74
C ARG A 255 17.79 -3.67 24.03
N ASP A 256 17.62 -3.57 22.71
CA ASP A 256 18.44 -2.75 21.82
C ASP A 256 17.61 -1.69 21.09
N TRP A 257 16.61 -1.09 21.75
CA TRP A 257 15.73 -0.10 21.13
C TRP A 257 16.45 1.01 20.34
N PRO A 258 17.56 1.60 20.81
CA PRO A 258 18.26 2.62 20.04
C PRO A 258 18.89 2.15 18.73
N THR A 259 19.01 0.85 18.47
CA THR A 259 19.66 0.30 17.25
C THR A 259 18.83 -0.79 16.56
N TYR A 260 17.69 -1.16 17.13
CA TYR A 260 16.78 -2.19 16.63
C TYR A 260 16.37 -1.91 15.18
N GLY A 261 15.82 -0.73 14.89
CA GLY A 261 15.35 -0.35 13.55
C GLY A 261 16.47 -0.30 12.52
N GLU A 262 17.63 0.23 12.89
CA GLU A 262 18.82 0.23 12.02
C GLU A 262 19.25 -1.20 11.65
N THR A 263 19.24 -2.10 12.63
CA THR A 263 19.56 -3.52 12.42
C THR A 263 18.54 -4.20 11.49
N ARG A 264 17.24 -3.93 11.66
CA ARG A 264 16.16 -4.46 10.81
C ARG A 264 16.27 -3.92 9.38
N HIS A 265 16.47 -2.61 9.24
CA HIS A 265 16.68 -1.97 7.94
C HIS A 265 17.90 -2.56 7.22
N TRP A 266 19.03 -2.73 7.90
CA TRP A 266 20.22 -3.34 7.30
C TRP A 266 19.96 -4.79 6.83
N LYS A 267 19.22 -5.58 7.61
CA LYS A 267 18.79 -6.93 7.19
C LYS A 267 17.91 -6.88 5.93
N ALA A 268 17.00 -5.91 5.84
CA ALA A 268 16.17 -5.68 4.66
C ALA A 268 17.03 -5.28 3.43
N MET A 269 17.98 -4.36 3.60
CA MET A 269 18.89 -3.96 2.51
C MET A 269 19.76 -5.11 2.01
N LYS A 270 20.24 -5.99 2.90
CA LYS A 270 20.94 -7.22 2.48
C LYS A 270 20.06 -8.16 1.66
N LYS A 271 18.76 -8.23 1.95
CA LYS A 271 17.80 -9.01 1.15
C LYS A 271 17.68 -8.41 -0.24
N VAL A 272 17.56 -7.08 -0.35
CA VAL A 272 17.53 -6.33 -1.61
C VAL A 272 18.78 -6.59 -2.44
N GLU A 273 19.98 -6.42 -1.87
CA GLU A 273 21.25 -6.67 -2.55
C GLU A 273 21.39 -8.12 -3.05
N LYS A 274 20.92 -9.09 -2.27
CA LYS A 274 20.87 -10.50 -2.69
C LYS A 274 19.91 -10.69 -3.87
N GLY A 275 18.76 -10.03 -3.85
CA GLY A 275 17.80 -10.01 -4.95
C GLY A 275 18.41 -9.44 -6.23
N ILE A 276 19.04 -8.27 -6.14
CA ILE A 276 19.74 -7.60 -7.25
C ILE A 276 20.77 -8.53 -7.88
N ARG A 277 21.67 -9.10 -7.08
CA ARG A 277 22.70 -10.04 -7.58
C ARG A 277 22.09 -11.25 -8.28
N LYS A 278 21.00 -11.79 -7.73
CA LYS A 278 20.32 -12.97 -8.30
C LYS A 278 19.61 -12.66 -9.62
N TYR A 279 18.98 -11.50 -9.75
CA TYR A 279 18.10 -11.19 -10.88
C TYR A 279 18.67 -10.20 -11.90
N ARG A 280 19.85 -9.61 -11.66
CA ARG A 280 20.51 -8.68 -12.60
C ARG A 280 20.52 -9.19 -14.04
N GLY A 281 20.91 -10.45 -14.28
CA GLY A 281 20.96 -11.04 -15.62
C GLY A 281 19.59 -11.33 -16.28
N LYS A 282 18.48 -11.08 -15.59
CA LYS A 282 17.12 -11.21 -16.15
C LYS A 282 16.65 -9.93 -16.84
N PHE A 283 17.29 -8.80 -16.58
CA PHE A 283 16.97 -7.50 -17.15
C PHE A 283 18.05 -7.09 -18.16
N ARG A 284 17.68 -6.21 -19.10
CA ARG A 284 18.61 -5.62 -20.07
C ARG A 284 19.53 -4.63 -19.36
N SER A 285 18.96 -3.80 -18.51
CA SER A 285 19.67 -2.90 -17.60
C SER A 285 19.01 -2.92 -16.24
N LEU A 286 19.82 -2.66 -15.21
CA LEU A 286 19.38 -2.39 -13.86
C LEU A 286 20.20 -1.18 -13.42
N ASP A 287 19.55 -0.04 -13.49
CA ASP A 287 20.17 1.27 -13.52
C ASP A 287 20.22 1.85 -12.09
N GLU A 288 19.46 2.92 -11.87
CA GLU A 288 19.46 3.70 -10.65
C GLU A 288 18.51 3.15 -9.57
N ARG A 289 18.83 3.44 -8.31
CA ARG A 289 17.98 3.15 -7.16
C ARG A 289 16.94 4.27 -6.99
N TRP A 290 15.66 3.92 -7.02
CA TRP A 290 14.52 4.84 -6.90
C TRP A 290 13.84 4.76 -5.54
N GLY A 291 14.57 5.07 -4.46
CA GLY A 291 14.12 4.91 -3.08
C GLY A 291 14.63 3.63 -2.42
N ASP A 292 14.06 3.24 -1.28
CA ASP A 292 14.77 2.29 -0.41
C ASP A 292 14.88 0.88 -1.00
N TYR A 293 13.81 0.39 -1.59
CA TYR A 293 13.71 -0.99 -2.10
C TYR A 293 13.58 -1.08 -3.62
N TYR A 294 13.60 0.07 -4.29
CA TYR A 294 13.20 0.23 -5.69
C TYR A 294 14.37 0.54 -6.60
N TYR A 295 14.36 -0.02 -7.81
CA TYR A 295 15.39 0.20 -8.82
C TYR A 295 14.77 0.34 -10.20
N LEU A 296 15.21 1.34 -10.96
CA LEU A 296 14.88 1.46 -12.37
C LEU A 296 15.57 0.34 -13.16
N ALA A 297 14.81 -0.30 -14.03
CA ALA A 297 15.29 -1.39 -14.88
C ALA A 297 14.66 -1.29 -16.27
N THR A 298 15.37 -1.83 -17.26
CA THR A 298 14.83 -2.08 -18.58
C THR A 298 14.70 -3.58 -18.79
N ASN A 299 13.50 -4.06 -19.11
CA ASN A 299 13.30 -5.48 -19.41
C ASN A 299 13.93 -5.88 -20.76
N LYS A 300 13.96 -7.19 -21.05
CA LYS A 300 14.55 -7.70 -22.31
C LYS A 300 13.82 -7.21 -23.56
N SER A 301 12.55 -6.83 -23.44
CA SER A 301 11.74 -6.26 -24.51
C SER A 301 11.94 -4.75 -24.68
N GLY A 302 12.78 -4.11 -23.87
CA GLY A 302 13.09 -2.68 -23.96
C GLY A 302 12.15 -1.76 -23.16
N HIS A 303 11.20 -2.29 -22.38
CA HIS A 303 10.33 -1.46 -21.54
C HIS A 303 11.00 -1.11 -20.22
N ARG A 304 10.85 0.16 -19.80
CA ARG A 304 11.31 0.67 -18.52
C ARG A 304 10.28 0.38 -17.43
N LEU A 305 10.78 -0.08 -16.29
CA LEU A 305 10.00 -0.45 -15.14
C LEU A 305 10.81 -0.23 -13.86
N VAL A 306 10.12 0.02 -12.76
CA VAL A 306 10.70 0.16 -11.42
C VAL A 306 10.46 -1.15 -10.68
N LEU A 307 11.52 -1.83 -10.27
CA LEU A 307 11.47 -3.10 -9.55
C LEU A 307 11.55 -2.87 -8.05
N ASN A 308 10.68 -3.51 -7.28
CA ASN A 308 10.84 -3.66 -5.84
C ASN A 308 11.53 -5.00 -5.55
N PHE A 309 12.69 -4.95 -4.89
CA PHE A 309 13.45 -6.15 -4.51
C PHE A 309 13.17 -6.63 -3.08
N MET A 310 12.42 -5.86 -2.29
CA MET A 310 11.96 -6.25 -0.96
C MET A 310 10.82 -7.26 -1.06
N ASP A 311 9.87 -7.02 -1.98
CA ASP A 311 8.72 -7.88 -2.19
C ASP A 311 8.86 -8.75 -3.44
N PRO A 312 8.52 -10.04 -3.35
CA PRO A 312 8.40 -10.85 -4.53
C PRO A 312 7.07 -10.60 -5.27
N VAL A 313 7.05 -10.78 -6.59
CA VAL A 313 5.81 -10.71 -7.40
C VAL A 313 4.78 -11.77 -7.00
N TYR A 314 5.24 -12.93 -6.54
CA TYR A 314 4.41 -14.07 -6.12
C TYR A 314 4.97 -14.65 -4.83
N TYR A 315 4.11 -15.17 -3.94
CA TYR A 315 4.52 -15.71 -2.64
C TYR A 315 5.57 -16.83 -2.74
N PHE A 316 5.43 -17.72 -3.74
CA PHE A 316 6.33 -18.86 -3.93
C PHE A 316 7.56 -18.55 -4.79
N THR A 317 7.60 -17.39 -5.42
CA THR A 317 8.77 -16.97 -6.20
C THR A 317 9.56 -15.95 -5.40
N ARG A 318 10.85 -15.80 -5.73
CA ARG A 318 11.66 -14.67 -5.22
C ARG A 318 11.85 -13.60 -6.27
N PHE A 319 11.13 -13.69 -7.39
CA PHE A 319 11.29 -12.73 -8.49
C PHE A 319 10.77 -11.37 -8.00
N PRO A 320 11.50 -10.26 -8.22
CA PRO A 320 11.10 -8.95 -7.72
C PRO A 320 9.75 -8.53 -8.32
N SER A 321 8.91 -7.88 -7.51
CA SER A 321 7.69 -7.25 -7.98
C SER A 321 7.97 -6.00 -8.81
N VAL A 322 7.02 -5.65 -9.68
CA VAL A 322 7.07 -4.40 -10.43
C VAL A 322 6.34 -3.34 -9.63
N GLY A 323 7.11 -2.36 -9.12
CA GLY A 323 6.57 -1.19 -8.46
C GLY A 323 5.89 -0.24 -9.41
N MET A 324 6.41 -0.05 -10.62
CA MET A 324 5.75 0.77 -11.63
C MET A 324 6.22 0.36 -13.02
N TYR A 325 5.31 0.43 -14.00
CA TYR A 325 5.70 0.45 -15.40
C TYR A 325 5.78 1.91 -15.87
N VAL A 326 6.99 2.40 -16.16
CA VAL A 326 7.21 3.79 -16.59
C VAL A 326 6.53 4.05 -17.94
N ASP A 327 6.60 3.06 -18.84
CA ASP A 327 6.04 3.18 -20.20
C ASP A 327 4.59 2.66 -20.30
N LYS A 328 4.09 1.92 -19.30
CA LYS A 328 2.72 1.35 -19.27
C LYS A 328 2.02 1.66 -17.94
N ARG A 329 1.84 2.96 -17.68
CA ARG A 329 1.53 3.51 -16.35
C ARG A 329 0.27 2.95 -15.67
N TRP A 330 -0.68 2.45 -16.46
CA TRP A 330 -1.94 1.87 -15.98
C TRP A 330 -1.89 0.37 -15.71
N ALA A 331 -0.81 -0.33 -16.08
CA ALA A 331 -0.76 -1.79 -15.99
C ALA A 331 -0.93 -2.29 -14.54
N ASN A 332 -0.30 -1.62 -13.58
CA ASN A 332 -0.43 -1.96 -12.17
C ASN A 332 -1.84 -1.67 -11.61
N VAL A 333 -2.45 -0.55 -12.01
CA VAL A 333 -3.83 -0.21 -11.64
C VAL A 333 -4.76 -1.33 -12.12
N LEU A 334 -4.69 -1.67 -13.41
CA LEU A 334 -5.54 -2.70 -14.00
C LEU A 334 -5.33 -4.07 -13.34
N GLU A 335 -4.08 -4.50 -13.15
CA GLU A 335 -3.77 -5.79 -12.54
C GLU A 335 -4.31 -5.88 -11.11
N ARG A 336 -4.13 -4.82 -10.31
CA ARG A 336 -4.64 -4.75 -8.93
C ARG A 336 -6.16 -4.66 -8.88
N SER A 337 -6.80 -3.90 -9.77
CA SER A 337 -8.26 -3.83 -9.81
C SER A 337 -8.89 -5.17 -10.21
N ILE A 338 -8.31 -5.88 -11.20
CA ILE A 338 -8.74 -7.24 -11.55
C ILE A 338 -8.60 -8.15 -10.33
N TYR A 339 -7.50 -8.02 -9.60
CA TYR A 339 -7.25 -8.81 -8.40
C TYR A 339 -8.30 -8.59 -7.30
N GLU A 340 -8.74 -7.35 -7.09
CA GLU A 340 -9.83 -7.03 -6.17
C GLU A 340 -11.18 -7.59 -6.64
N VAL A 341 -11.45 -7.61 -7.94
CA VAL A 341 -12.64 -8.26 -8.51
C VAL A 341 -12.60 -9.77 -8.23
N VAL A 342 -11.44 -10.41 -8.36
CA VAL A 342 -11.26 -11.84 -8.05
C VAL A 342 -11.47 -12.11 -6.56
N LYS A 343 -10.89 -11.30 -5.67
CA LYS A 343 -11.12 -11.39 -4.22
C LYS A 343 -12.59 -11.31 -3.87
N LEU A 344 -13.32 -10.38 -4.48
CA LEU A 344 -14.75 -10.22 -4.30
C LEU A 344 -15.52 -11.45 -4.80
N ALA A 345 -15.23 -11.91 -6.02
CA ALA A 345 -15.90 -13.05 -6.65
C ALA A 345 -15.77 -14.34 -5.84
N VAL A 346 -14.59 -14.56 -5.25
CA VAL A 346 -14.30 -15.76 -4.44
C VAL A 346 -15.18 -15.82 -3.21
N ARG A 347 -15.63 -14.69 -2.64
CA ARG A 347 -16.53 -14.68 -1.47
C ARG A 347 -17.91 -15.28 -1.75
N PHE A 348 -18.25 -15.46 -3.02
CA PHE A 348 -19.49 -16.13 -3.43
C PHE A 348 -19.32 -17.63 -3.68
N LEU A 349 -18.10 -18.16 -3.58
CA LEU A 349 -17.87 -19.60 -3.68
C LEU A 349 -18.13 -20.28 -2.32
N PRO A 350 -18.48 -21.58 -2.31
CA PRO A 350 -18.65 -22.33 -1.07
C PRO A 350 -17.40 -22.26 -0.17
N TRP A 351 -17.62 -22.12 1.14
CA TRP A 351 -16.58 -21.90 2.17
C TRP A 351 -15.35 -22.82 2.08
N GLY A 352 -15.55 -24.09 1.73
CA GLY A 352 -14.46 -25.09 1.59
C GLY A 352 -13.46 -24.81 0.46
N PHE A 353 -13.81 -23.96 -0.51
CA PHE A 353 -12.89 -23.50 -1.56
C PHE A 353 -12.16 -22.22 -1.15
N VAL A 354 -12.85 -21.32 -0.44
CA VAL A 354 -12.34 -19.99 -0.03
C VAL A 354 -11.25 -20.11 1.05
N GLY A 355 -11.51 -20.87 2.10
CA GLY A 355 -10.66 -20.89 3.30
C GLY A 355 -9.33 -21.64 3.17
N THR A 356 -9.24 -22.63 2.26
CA THR A 356 -8.10 -23.57 2.21
C THR A 356 -7.09 -23.26 1.12
N VAL A 357 -7.51 -22.57 0.06
CA VAL A 357 -6.68 -22.37 -1.14
C VAL A 357 -6.51 -20.91 -1.48
N VAL A 358 -7.57 -20.10 -1.35
CA VAL A 358 -7.60 -18.80 -2.00
C VAL A 358 -7.19 -17.67 -1.05
N ASP A 359 -7.57 -17.72 0.24
CA ASP A 359 -7.35 -16.60 1.17
C ASP A 359 -5.88 -16.26 1.51
N PRO A 360 -4.98 -17.23 1.79
CA PRO A 360 -3.58 -16.91 2.08
C PRO A 360 -2.83 -16.31 0.88
N LEU A 361 -3.19 -16.77 -0.33
CA LEU A 361 -2.58 -16.32 -1.58
C LEU A 361 -3.16 -14.98 -2.02
N LEU A 362 -4.48 -14.82 -1.90
CA LEU A 362 -5.14 -13.60 -2.32
C LEU A 362 -4.82 -12.40 -1.43
N ASN A 363 -4.66 -12.60 -0.13
CA ASN A 363 -4.56 -11.46 0.78
C ASN A 363 -3.17 -10.82 0.87
N ILE A 364 -2.11 -11.48 0.34
CA ILE A 364 -0.73 -10.98 0.45
C ILE A 364 -0.27 -10.24 -0.82
N ARG A 365 -0.72 -10.67 -2.01
CA ARG A 365 -0.25 -10.05 -3.26
C ARG A 365 -0.62 -8.57 -3.30
N TYR A 366 0.37 -7.76 -3.67
CA TYR A 366 0.35 -6.30 -3.70
C TYR A 366 0.22 -5.57 -2.36
N LYS A 367 -0.22 -6.19 -1.25
CA LYS A 367 -0.37 -5.46 0.02
C LYS A 367 0.95 -4.82 0.48
N ASN A 368 1.97 -5.63 0.71
CA ASN A 368 3.30 -5.14 1.11
C ASN A 368 3.92 -4.23 0.04
N GLN A 369 3.65 -4.52 -1.24
CA GLN A 369 4.13 -3.71 -2.35
C GLN A 369 3.56 -2.30 -2.28
N ILE A 370 2.25 -2.16 -2.08
CA ILE A 370 1.56 -0.88 -1.93
C ILE A 370 2.12 -0.15 -0.71
N GLU A 371 2.24 -0.81 0.43
CA GLU A 371 2.81 -0.22 1.65
C GLU A 371 4.22 0.35 1.41
N HIS A 372 5.10 -0.40 0.74
CA HIS A 372 6.45 0.08 0.42
C HIS A 372 6.50 1.16 -0.67
N GLU A 373 5.47 1.28 -1.52
CA GLU A 373 5.41 2.32 -2.58
C GLU A 373 5.41 3.74 -2.02
N GLY A 374 5.15 3.93 -0.72
CA GLY A 374 5.37 5.21 -0.05
C GLY A 374 6.82 5.70 -0.18
N SER A 375 7.81 4.81 -0.11
CA SER A 375 9.22 5.18 -0.30
C SER A 375 9.54 5.55 -1.75
N LEU A 376 8.86 4.94 -2.73
CA LEU A 376 8.97 5.29 -4.14
C LEU A 376 8.32 6.66 -4.39
N LEU A 377 7.13 6.90 -3.84
CA LEU A 377 6.46 8.20 -3.93
C LEU A 377 7.36 9.31 -3.37
N ALA A 378 7.93 9.10 -2.18
CA ALA A 378 8.82 10.06 -1.54
C ALA A 378 10.05 10.38 -2.40
N HIS A 379 10.65 9.35 -3.01
CA HIS A 379 11.76 9.53 -3.93
C HIS A 379 11.38 10.36 -5.15
N LEU A 380 10.24 10.07 -5.79
CA LEU A 380 9.78 10.83 -6.96
C LEU A 380 9.42 12.28 -6.60
N GLU A 381 8.79 12.50 -5.43
CA GLU A 381 8.50 13.84 -4.93
C GLU A 381 9.78 14.65 -4.70
N GLY A 382 10.85 14.03 -4.20
CA GLY A 382 12.10 14.74 -3.94
C GLY A 382 13.02 14.95 -5.15
N ASN A 383 12.89 14.12 -6.18
CA ASN A 383 13.71 14.28 -7.39
C ASN A 383 13.03 15.15 -8.48
N ASP A 384 11.99 15.91 -8.11
CA ASP A 384 11.18 16.72 -9.03
C ASP A 384 10.75 15.95 -10.29
N GLU A 385 10.48 14.65 -10.13
CA GLU A 385 10.05 13.80 -11.23
C GLU A 385 8.69 14.25 -11.77
N GLU A 386 8.36 13.83 -12.99
CA GLU A 386 7.12 14.25 -13.65
C GLU A 386 5.91 14.04 -12.73
N PHE A 387 5.15 15.11 -12.43
CA PHE A 387 4.01 15.03 -11.49
C PHE A 387 3.01 13.91 -11.84
N SER A 388 2.91 13.57 -13.12
CA SER A 388 2.10 12.44 -13.58
C SER A 388 2.61 11.10 -13.02
N LEU A 389 3.92 10.86 -12.91
CA LEU A 389 4.51 9.66 -12.29
C LEU A 389 4.22 9.60 -10.79
N ILE A 390 4.36 10.72 -10.08
CA ILE A 390 4.03 10.83 -8.64
C ILE A 390 2.56 10.43 -8.42
N ARG A 391 1.66 11.00 -9.21
CA ARG A 391 0.24 10.68 -9.17
C ARG A 391 -0.03 9.22 -9.54
N ASP A 392 0.70 8.66 -10.49
CA ASP A 392 0.51 7.28 -10.93
C ASP A 392 0.92 6.27 -9.84
N VAL A 393 1.96 6.53 -9.03
CA VAL A 393 2.29 5.74 -7.82
C VAL A 393 1.13 5.72 -6.83
N ALA A 394 0.56 6.89 -6.53
CA ALA A 394 -0.56 6.96 -5.60
C ALA A 394 -1.79 6.24 -6.16
N ARG A 395 -2.09 6.40 -7.45
CA ARG A 395 -3.25 5.78 -8.12
C ARG A 395 -3.18 4.27 -8.22
N GLN A 396 -2.02 3.71 -8.54
CA GLN A 396 -1.87 2.26 -8.61
C GLN A 396 -2.06 1.58 -7.26
N SER A 397 -2.00 2.29 -6.12
CA SER A 397 -2.37 1.70 -4.82
C SER A 397 -3.80 1.17 -4.79
N ILE A 398 -4.68 1.68 -5.67
CA ILE A 398 -6.14 1.46 -5.69
C ILE A 398 -6.82 1.71 -4.33
N ASN A 399 -6.11 2.34 -3.41
CA ASN A 399 -6.57 2.67 -2.07
C ASN A 399 -6.95 4.16 -2.06
N PRO A 400 -8.24 4.50 -1.93
CA PRO A 400 -8.69 5.88 -2.03
C PRO A 400 -8.10 6.79 -0.94
N PHE A 401 -7.67 6.22 0.20
CA PHE A 401 -7.00 6.97 1.25
C PHE A 401 -5.59 7.41 0.85
N ILE A 402 -4.83 6.51 0.21
CA ILE A 402 -3.50 6.82 -0.34
C ILE A 402 -3.63 7.81 -1.49
N ILE A 403 -4.59 7.61 -2.39
CA ILE A 403 -4.79 8.53 -3.53
C ILE A 403 -5.08 9.96 -3.04
N ARG A 404 -5.85 10.11 -1.95
CA ARG A 404 -6.21 11.41 -1.37
C ARG A 404 -5.05 12.09 -0.63
N THR A 405 -4.16 11.31 -0.01
CA THR A 405 -3.13 11.83 0.91
C THR A 405 -1.70 11.71 0.37
N GLY A 406 -1.51 10.98 -0.72
CA GLY A 406 -0.22 10.65 -1.30
C GLY A 406 0.50 11.89 -1.83
N PRO A 407 0.09 12.49 -2.96
CA PRO A 407 0.83 13.60 -3.56
C PRO A 407 0.73 14.91 -2.76
N LEU A 408 1.86 15.58 -2.50
CA LEU A 408 1.92 16.91 -1.88
C LEU A 408 1.50 18.07 -2.81
N HIS A 409 1.19 17.78 -4.07
CA HIS A 409 0.89 18.75 -5.11
C HIS A 409 -0.62 18.84 -5.41
N ASP A 410 -1.12 20.09 -5.35
CA ASP A 410 -2.46 20.62 -5.59
C ASP A 410 -3.56 20.49 -4.52
N LYS A 411 -3.68 21.59 -3.75
CA LYS A 411 -4.92 22.01 -3.06
C LYS A 411 -6.11 22.22 -4.00
N ALA A 412 -5.89 22.31 -5.31
CA ALA A 412 -6.96 22.50 -6.30
C ALA A 412 -7.79 21.23 -6.53
N THR A 413 -7.19 20.04 -6.38
CA THR A 413 -7.86 18.75 -6.57
C THR A 413 -8.61 18.22 -5.34
N SER A 414 -8.45 18.84 -4.17
CA SER A 414 -9.09 18.38 -2.92
C SER A 414 -10.48 18.99 -2.65
N GLN A 415 -10.95 19.92 -3.48
CA GLN A 415 -12.23 20.62 -3.26
C GLN A 415 -13.46 19.92 -3.85
N THR A 416 -13.28 19.00 -4.80
CA THR A 416 -14.38 18.17 -5.28
C THR A 416 -14.44 16.94 -4.39
N GLY A 417 -15.32 16.95 -3.37
CA GLY A 417 -15.64 15.80 -2.51
C GLY A 417 -16.23 14.59 -3.24
N THR A 418 -15.99 14.47 -4.55
CA THR A 418 -16.16 13.27 -5.33
C THR A 418 -15.03 12.33 -4.90
N TYR A 419 -15.37 11.24 -4.22
CA TYR A 419 -14.47 10.09 -4.13
C TYR A 419 -13.86 9.88 -5.52
N LEU A 420 -12.54 9.82 -5.61
CA LEU A 420 -11.74 9.70 -6.85
C LEU A 420 -11.98 8.37 -7.59
N MET A 421 -13.17 7.82 -7.46
CA MET A 421 -13.70 6.63 -8.12
C MET A 421 -14.14 6.90 -9.57
N GLY A 422 -14.00 8.13 -10.05
CA GLY A 422 -14.24 8.50 -11.45
C GLY A 422 -13.19 8.01 -12.45
N ASP A 423 -12.05 7.47 -11.99
CA ASP A 423 -10.96 7.00 -12.88
C ASP A 423 -11.29 5.67 -13.60
N PHE A 424 -12.34 4.93 -13.21
CA PHE A 424 -12.83 3.80 -14.03
C PHE A 424 -13.35 4.25 -15.41
N THR A 425 -13.88 5.47 -15.50
CA THR A 425 -14.24 6.07 -16.80
C THR A 425 -13.02 6.22 -17.72
N ARG A 426 -11.80 6.29 -17.17
CA ARG A 426 -10.54 6.27 -17.94
C ARG A 426 -10.01 4.86 -18.19
N LEU A 427 -10.25 3.89 -17.30
CA LEU A 427 -10.05 2.47 -17.61
C LEU A 427 -10.88 2.03 -18.83
N LYS A 428 -12.09 2.59 -18.99
CA LYS A 428 -12.88 2.43 -20.23
C LYS A 428 -12.17 2.90 -21.49
N PHE A 429 -11.37 3.96 -21.41
CA PHE A 429 -10.60 4.47 -22.55
C PHE A 429 -9.38 3.59 -22.85
N LEU A 430 -8.80 2.93 -21.84
CA LEU A 430 -7.57 2.13 -21.98
C LEU A 430 -7.83 0.68 -22.40
N LEU A 431 -9.04 0.18 -22.16
CA LEU A 431 -9.52 -1.09 -22.70
C LEU A 431 -10.01 -0.96 -24.17
N GLN A 432 -9.98 0.25 -24.75
CA GLN A 432 -10.18 0.51 -26.20
C GLN A 432 -8.82 0.45 -26.89
#